data_AF-A0A2H6NES0-F1
#
_entry.id   AF-A0A2H6NES0-F1
#
_cell.length_a   1.000
_cell.length_b   1.000
_cell.length_c   1.000
_cell.angle_alpha   90.00
_cell.angle_beta   90.00
_cell.angle_gamma   90.00
#
_symmetry.space_group_name_H-M   'P 1'
#
loop_
_entity.id
_entity.type
_entity.pdbx_description
1 polymer ?
#
loop_
_entity_poly.entity_id
_entity_poly.type
_entity_poly.pdbx_seq_one_letter_code
_entity_poly.pdbx_strand_id
1 'polypeptide(L)'
;PAAVPDSLQEQIQSNFIIVIHPGSTTLRIGRATDTLPVSIPHIIARRHKQQGQISYKDSWLLREGLNKPESTEQRQNGLKMVDQAIWSKKMSNGARRTPISPDQIRSYNRQMRPAILDHSSGAKWTNTTHHPEYVVGEEALYVNPL
;
A
#
# COMPACT_ATOMS: atom_id res chain seq x y z
N PRO A 1 29.85 4.97 23.53
CA PRO A 1 30.47 5.72 22.41
C PRO A 1 30.37 7.23 22.66
N ALA A 2 31.41 8.00 22.34
CA ALA A 2 31.36 9.46 22.43
C ALA A 2 30.42 10.01 21.35
N ALA A 3 29.66 11.06 21.68
CA ALA A 3 28.81 11.73 20.70
C ALA A 3 29.68 12.51 19.70
N VAL A 4 29.33 12.42 18.42
CA VAL A 4 29.97 13.21 17.36
C VAL A 4 29.32 14.61 17.34
N PRO A 5 30.09 15.70 17.43
CA PRO A 5 29.56 17.05 17.29
C PRO A 5 28.85 17.25 15.95
N ASP A 6 27.77 18.03 15.92
CA ASP A 6 26.96 18.27 14.71
C ASP A 6 27.81 18.78 13.53
N SER A 7 28.80 19.63 13.79
CA SER A 7 29.71 20.15 12.77
C SER A 7 30.57 19.09 12.06
N LEU A 8 30.71 17.90 12.64
CA LEU A 8 31.49 16.79 12.09
C LEU A 8 30.62 15.66 11.53
N GLN A 9 29.28 15.73 11.65
CA GLN A 9 28.38 14.66 11.24
C GLN A 9 28.45 14.33 9.75
N GLU A 10 28.78 15.29 8.89
CA GLU A 10 28.90 15.03 7.45
C GLU A 10 30.23 14.34 7.08
N GLN A 11 31.21 14.34 7.98
CA GLN A 11 32.57 13.84 7.72
C GLN A 11 32.78 12.40 8.22
N ILE A 12 31.84 11.85 8.98
CA ILE A 12 31.94 10.48 9.47
C ILE A 12 31.70 9.47 8.35
N GLN A 13 32.36 8.31 8.44
CA GLN A 13 32.32 7.28 7.40
C GLN A 13 30.89 6.83 7.05
N SER A 14 30.01 6.71 8.05
CA SER A 14 28.62 6.32 7.84
C SER A 14 27.82 7.30 6.97
N ASN A 15 28.25 8.56 6.85
CA ASN A 15 27.62 9.54 5.96
C ASN A 15 27.85 9.21 4.47
N PHE A 16 28.88 8.42 4.16
CA PHE A 16 29.24 7.96 2.82
C PHE A 16 28.76 6.52 2.53
N ILE A 17 27.97 5.93 3.43
CA ILE A 17 27.40 4.59 3.28
C ILE A 17 25.91 4.74 2.98
N ILE A 18 25.47 4.24 1.83
CA ILE A 18 24.04 4.14 1.49
C ILE A 18 23.50 2.79 1.95
N VAL A 19 22.44 2.82 2.74
CA VAL A 19 21.67 1.64 3.15
C VAL A 19 20.45 1.53 2.23
N ILE A 20 20.33 0.38 1.56
CA ILE A 20 19.24 0.09 0.63
C ILE A 20 18.44 -1.09 1.17
N HIS A 21 17.16 -0.88 1.42
CA HIS A 21 16.24 -1.90 1.91
C HIS A 21 15.03 -2.00 0.97
N PRO A 22 15.08 -2.90 -0.03
CA PRO A 22 13.99 -3.07 -0.99
C PRO A 22 12.78 -3.77 -0.35
N GLY A 23 11.59 -3.45 -0.83
CA GLY A 23 10.34 -4.11 -0.46
C GLY A 23 9.42 -4.26 -1.68
N SER A 24 8.43 -5.14 -1.60
CA SER A 24 7.50 -5.37 -2.72
C SER A 24 6.66 -4.15 -3.09
N THR A 25 6.39 -3.26 -2.13
CA THR A 25 5.58 -2.04 -2.34
C THR A 25 6.33 -0.77 -1.96
N THR A 26 7.34 -0.85 -1.09
CA THR A 26 8.06 0.33 -0.59
C THR A 26 9.56 0.07 -0.59
N LEU A 27 10.32 0.95 -1.24
CA LEU A 27 11.76 1.04 -1.14
C LEU A 27 12.10 1.98 0.02
N ARG A 28 12.98 1.54 0.93
CA ARG A 28 13.60 2.42 1.92
C ARG A 28 15.07 2.60 1.59
N ILE A 29 15.51 3.84 1.44
CA ILE A 29 16.89 4.17 1.08
C ILE A 29 17.33 5.43 1.82
N GLY A 30 18.57 5.44 2.28
CA GLY A 30 19.17 6.60 2.97
C GLY A 30 20.63 6.35 3.29
N ARG A 31 21.31 7.38 3.80
CA ARG A 31 22.65 7.24 4.38
C ARG A 31 22.56 6.49 5.70
N ALA A 32 23.64 5.83 6.12
CA ALA A 32 23.69 5.17 7.43
C ALA A 32 23.64 6.16 8.61
N THR A 33 23.80 7.46 8.34
CA THR A 33 23.60 8.56 9.29
C THR A 33 22.18 9.10 9.34
N ASP A 34 21.36 8.84 8.33
CA ASP A 34 20.00 9.40 8.29
C ASP A 34 19.18 8.80 9.44
N THR A 35 18.52 9.66 10.21
CA THR A 35 17.65 9.23 11.32
C THR A 35 16.45 8.43 10.80
N LEU A 36 15.93 8.81 9.62
CA LEU A 36 14.85 8.13 8.93
C LEU A 36 15.22 7.99 7.45
N PRO A 37 15.14 6.79 6.85
CA PRO A 37 15.36 6.62 5.43
C PRO A 37 14.20 7.23 4.63
N VAL A 38 14.48 7.64 3.40
CA VAL A 38 13.43 8.00 2.44
C VAL A 38 12.63 6.75 2.11
N SER A 39 11.30 6.87 2.14
CA SER A 39 10.37 5.81 1.77
C SER A 39 9.68 6.16 0.46
N ILE A 40 9.82 5.30 -0.54
CA ILE A 40 9.35 5.55 -1.91
C ILE A 40 8.48 4.37 -2.33
N PRO A 41 7.30 4.58 -2.93
CA PRO A 41 6.59 3.50 -3.61
C PRO A 41 7.52 2.79 -4.60
N HIS A 42 7.69 1.48 -4.46
CA HIS A 42 8.64 0.72 -5.26
C HIS A 42 8.01 0.34 -6.61
N ILE A 43 7.75 1.35 -7.44
CA ILE A 43 7.00 1.24 -8.69
C ILE A 43 7.54 2.21 -9.74
N ILE A 44 7.37 1.82 -11.00
CA ILE A 44 7.72 2.59 -12.18
C ILE A 44 6.56 2.52 -13.18
N ALA A 45 6.22 3.64 -13.81
CA ALA A 45 5.36 3.66 -14.99
C ALA A 45 6.21 4.02 -16.21
N ARG A 46 6.11 3.22 -17.28
CA ARG A 46 6.86 3.41 -18.53
C ARG A 46 5.94 3.82 -19.66
N ARG A 47 6.35 4.81 -20.44
CA ARG A 47 5.61 5.27 -21.62
C ARG A 47 5.69 4.23 -22.73
N HIS A 48 4.57 4.05 -23.44
CA HIS A 48 4.52 3.27 -24.67
C HIS A 48 5.36 3.92 -25.77
N LYS A 49 6.11 3.11 -26.53
CA LYS A 49 6.92 3.58 -27.66
C LYS A 49 6.10 3.80 -28.92
N GLN A 50 4.94 3.16 -29.01
CA GLN A 50 4.04 3.21 -30.16
C GLN A 50 2.62 3.48 -29.71
N GLN A 51 1.84 4.15 -30.57
CA GLN A 51 0.41 4.36 -30.33
C GLN A 51 -0.35 3.03 -30.43
N GLY A 52 -1.41 2.88 -29.66
CA GLY A 52 -2.26 1.68 -29.68
C GLY A 52 -1.71 0.45 -28.93
N GLN A 53 -0.56 0.56 -28.26
CA GLN A 53 -0.06 -0.52 -27.40
C GLN A 53 -1.02 -0.80 -26.23
N ILE A 54 -1.20 -2.08 -25.89
CA ILE A 54 -2.04 -2.54 -24.78
C ILE A 54 -1.41 -2.09 -23.46
N SER A 55 -2.20 -1.44 -22.60
CA SER A 55 -1.74 -1.03 -21.26
C SER A 55 -1.48 -2.26 -20.39
N TYR A 56 -0.24 -2.38 -19.91
CA TYR A 56 0.15 -3.36 -18.91
C TYR A 56 0.09 -2.76 -17.51
N LYS A 57 -0.47 -3.50 -16.55
CA LYS A 57 -0.51 -3.13 -15.13
C LYS A 57 -0.16 -4.35 -14.29
N ASP A 58 0.82 -4.20 -13.41
CA ASP A 58 1.16 -5.25 -12.46
C ASP A 58 -0.01 -5.52 -11.51
N SER A 59 -0.16 -6.78 -11.13
CA SER A 59 -1.14 -7.18 -10.13
C SER A 59 -0.68 -6.72 -8.74
N TRP A 60 -1.50 -5.94 -8.05
CA TRP A 60 -1.15 -5.43 -6.72
C TRP A 60 -1.87 -6.19 -5.58
N LEU A 61 -3.21 -6.11 -5.54
CA LEU A 61 -4.02 -6.82 -4.56
C LEU A 61 -4.54 -8.17 -5.07
N LEU A 62 -4.68 -8.28 -6.39
CA LEU A 62 -5.05 -9.52 -7.04
C LEU A 62 -3.82 -10.40 -7.21
N ARG A 63 -4.03 -11.71 -7.20
CA ARG A 63 -2.99 -12.70 -7.49
C ARG A 63 -3.60 -13.89 -8.21
N GLU A 64 -2.76 -14.66 -8.85
CA GLU A 64 -3.20 -15.92 -9.45
C GLU A 64 -3.77 -16.87 -8.38
N GLY A 65 -4.76 -17.67 -8.77
CA GLY A 65 -5.35 -18.69 -7.89
C GLY A 65 -6.51 -18.20 -7.02
N LEU A 66 -6.90 -16.92 -7.08
CA LEU A 66 -8.02 -16.40 -6.29
C LEU A 66 -9.41 -16.87 -6.76
N ASN A 67 -9.53 -17.33 -8.01
CA ASN A 67 -10.79 -17.67 -8.68
C ASN A 67 -10.78 -19.08 -9.29
N LYS A 68 -10.12 -20.05 -8.64
CA LYS A 68 -10.24 -21.47 -8.99
C LYS A 68 -11.59 -22.02 -8.50
N PRO A 69 -12.10 -23.14 -9.04
CA PRO A 69 -13.39 -23.71 -8.61
C PRO A 69 -13.49 -23.90 -7.08
N GLU A 70 -12.37 -24.24 -6.44
CA GLU A 70 -12.29 -24.52 -4.99
C GLU A 70 -12.10 -23.25 -4.14
N SER A 71 -11.79 -22.11 -4.75
CA SER A 71 -11.39 -20.89 -4.02
C SER A 71 -12.48 -20.37 -3.09
N THR A 72 -13.76 -20.51 -3.46
CA THR A 72 -14.88 -20.06 -2.63
C THR A 72 -15.02 -20.93 -1.39
N GLU A 73 -14.95 -22.25 -1.55
CA GLU A 73 -15.05 -23.20 -0.44
C GLU A 73 -13.86 -23.04 0.52
N GLN A 74 -12.64 -22.96 -0.01
CA GLN A 74 -11.44 -22.74 0.79
C GLN A 74 -11.54 -21.44 1.61
N ARG A 75 -12.02 -20.35 1.00
CA ARG A 75 -12.24 -19.08 1.69
C ARG A 75 -13.27 -19.22 2.81
N GLN A 76 -14.38 -19.90 2.56
CA GLN A 76 -15.43 -20.10 3.56
C GLN A 76 -14.95 -20.96 4.73
N ASN A 77 -14.20 -22.03 4.46
CA ASN A 77 -13.65 -22.89 5.50
C ASN A 77 -12.60 -22.16 6.34
N GLY A 78 -11.70 -21.40 5.71
CA GLY A 78 -10.76 -20.54 6.42
C GLY A 78 -11.45 -19.51 7.31
N LEU A 79 -12.53 -18.88 6.82
CA LEU A 79 -13.31 -17.92 7.61
C LEU A 79 -13.95 -18.57 8.84
N LYS A 80 -14.53 -19.77 8.70
CA LYS A 80 -15.09 -20.54 9.84
C LYS A 80 -14.03 -20.84 10.92
N MET A 81 -12.81 -21.19 10.51
CA MET A 81 -11.72 -21.44 11.46
C MET A 81 -11.31 -20.16 12.20
N VAL A 82 -11.27 -19.02 11.50
CA VAL A 82 -11.02 -17.71 12.12
C VAL A 82 -12.13 -17.36 13.11
N ASP A 83 -13.40 -17.55 12.75
CA ASP A 83 -14.54 -17.29 13.65
C ASP A 83 -14.47 -18.18 14.91
N GLN A 84 -14.10 -19.46 14.76
CA GLN A 84 -13.88 -20.36 15.88
C GLN A 84 -12.74 -19.88 16.80
N ALA A 85 -11.63 -19.41 16.23
CA ALA A 85 -10.50 -18.86 16.98
C ALA A 85 -10.89 -17.56 17.72
N ILE A 86 -11.69 -16.70 17.10
CA ILE A 86 -12.21 -15.48 17.74
C ILE A 86 -13.14 -15.84 18.91
N TRP A 87 -14.06 -16.77 18.70
CA TRP A 87 -15.06 -17.14 19.72
C TRP A 87 -14.48 -17.90 20.91
N SER A 88 -13.40 -18.66 20.71
CA SER A 88 -12.72 -19.39 21.79
C SER A 88 -11.97 -18.47 22.76
N LYS A 89 -11.51 -17.31 22.29
CA LYS A 89 -10.82 -16.32 23.12
C LYS A 89 -11.82 -15.41 23.83
N LYS A 90 -11.82 -15.46 25.17
CA LYS A 90 -12.60 -14.54 26.02
C LYS A 90 -12.07 -13.11 25.91
N MET A 91 -12.97 -12.15 26.06
CA MET A 91 -12.64 -10.75 26.20
C MET A 91 -12.01 -10.48 27.58
N SER A 92 -11.44 -9.30 27.79
CA SER A 92 -10.77 -8.94 29.05
C SER A 92 -11.68 -8.99 30.28
N ASN A 93 -12.99 -8.83 30.08
CA ASN A 93 -14.01 -8.98 31.13
C ASN A 93 -14.42 -10.45 31.40
N GLY A 94 -13.76 -11.42 30.77
CA GLY A 94 -14.04 -12.84 30.92
C GLY A 94 -15.23 -13.37 30.11
N ALA A 95 -16.00 -12.50 29.44
CA ALA A 95 -17.14 -12.89 28.62
C ALA A 95 -16.71 -13.32 27.20
N ARG A 96 -17.58 -14.04 26.50
CA ARG A 96 -17.41 -14.35 25.07
C ARG A 96 -17.87 -13.18 24.21
N ARG A 97 -17.23 -13.02 23.05
CA ARG A 97 -17.62 -12.01 22.05
C ARG A 97 -18.95 -12.41 21.38
N THR A 98 -19.91 -11.49 21.37
CA THR A 98 -21.16 -11.65 20.62
C THR A 98 -20.92 -11.32 19.14
N PRO A 99 -21.21 -12.23 18.19
CA PRO A 99 -21.08 -11.95 16.76
C PRO A 99 -22.18 -11.00 16.27
N ILE A 100 -21.89 -10.25 15.21
CA ILE A 100 -22.83 -9.32 14.56
C ILE A 100 -23.09 -9.83 13.14
N SER A 101 -24.34 -9.76 12.67
CA SER A 101 -24.71 -10.22 11.32
C SER A 101 -24.23 -9.25 10.24
N PRO A 102 -23.48 -9.71 9.22
CA PRO A 102 -23.11 -8.89 8.07
C PRO A 102 -24.29 -8.32 7.30
N ASP A 103 -25.45 -8.99 7.31
CA ASP A 103 -26.63 -8.54 6.55
C ASP A 103 -27.35 -7.37 7.22
N GLN A 104 -27.33 -7.31 8.56
CA GLN A 104 -27.79 -6.14 9.30
C GLN A 104 -26.93 -4.91 8.95
N ILE A 105 -25.61 -5.08 8.96
CA ILE A 105 -24.65 -4.01 8.60
C ILE A 105 -24.85 -3.59 7.14
N ARG A 106 -25.00 -4.55 6.22
CA ARG A 106 -25.21 -4.27 4.80
C ARG A 106 -26.48 -3.48 4.54
N SER A 107 -27.57 -3.83 5.24
CA SER A 107 -28.86 -3.14 5.12
C SER A 107 -28.74 -1.68 5.53
N TYR A 108 -28.03 -1.40 6.62
CA TYR A 108 -27.72 -0.04 7.05
C TYR A 108 -26.79 0.69 6.07
N ASN A 109 -25.65 0.08 5.71
CA ASN A 109 -24.65 0.71 4.83
C ASN A 109 -25.20 1.09 3.46
N ARG A 110 -26.17 0.34 2.92
CA ARG A 110 -26.84 0.65 1.65
C ARG A 110 -27.68 1.94 1.69
N GLN A 111 -28.07 2.41 2.87
CA GLN A 111 -28.83 3.65 3.04
C GLN A 111 -27.92 4.88 3.10
N MET A 112 -26.63 4.68 3.36
CA MET A 112 -25.67 5.76 3.52
C MET A 112 -25.36 6.42 2.17
N ARG A 113 -25.26 7.76 2.18
CA ARG A 113 -24.77 8.54 1.04
C ARG A 113 -23.49 9.29 1.45
N PRO A 114 -22.48 9.37 0.56
CA PRO A 114 -21.28 10.12 0.87
C PRO A 114 -21.62 11.61 1.00
N ALA A 115 -21.03 12.27 2.00
CA ALA A 115 -21.03 13.71 2.10
C ALA A 115 -19.88 14.28 1.27
N ILE A 116 -20.13 15.36 0.53
CA ILE A 116 -19.09 16.10 -0.18
C ILE A 116 -18.44 17.04 0.84
N LEU A 117 -17.16 16.83 1.13
CA LEU A 117 -16.38 17.69 2.03
C LEU A 117 -15.90 18.95 1.30
N ASP A 118 -15.45 18.78 0.06
CA ASP A 118 -14.89 19.84 -0.77
C ASP A 118 -15.34 19.70 -2.23
N HIS A 119 -15.36 20.83 -2.95
CA HIS A 119 -15.67 20.85 -4.38
C HIS A 119 -14.58 20.19 -5.25
N SER A 120 -13.37 20.02 -4.72
CA SER A 120 -12.24 19.35 -5.37
C SER A 120 -11.53 18.46 -4.36
N SER A 121 -11.08 17.28 -4.79
CA SER A 121 -10.28 16.38 -3.95
C SER A 121 -8.86 16.90 -3.68
N GLY A 122 -8.42 17.95 -4.39
CA GLY A 122 -7.03 18.44 -4.36
C GLY A 122 -6.01 17.51 -5.02
N ALA A 123 -6.34 16.23 -5.21
CA ALA A 123 -5.51 15.26 -5.91
C ALA A 123 -5.43 15.60 -7.41
N LYS A 124 -4.22 15.51 -7.96
CA LYS A 124 -3.94 15.79 -9.38
C LYS A 124 -3.19 14.62 -9.98
N TRP A 125 -3.45 14.36 -11.26
CA TRP A 125 -2.65 13.43 -12.04
C TRP A 125 -1.25 14.00 -12.26
N THR A 126 -0.26 13.11 -12.32
CA THR A 126 1.11 13.40 -12.70
C THR A 126 1.14 14.05 -14.07
N ASN A 127 1.78 15.22 -14.16
CA ASN A 127 1.89 15.93 -15.42
C ASN A 127 2.85 15.20 -16.37
N THR A 128 2.33 14.65 -17.46
CA THR A 128 3.11 13.90 -18.45
C THR A 128 3.18 14.58 -19.82
N THR A 129 2.89 15.88 -19.91
CA THR A 129 2.90 16.66 -21.18
C THR A 129 4.28 16.78 -21.80
N HIS A 130 5.34 16.77 -20.99
CA HIS A 130 6.73 16.78 -21.44
C HIS A 130 7.23 15.40 -21.91
N HIS A 131 6.29 14.45 -22.09
CA HIS A 131 6.53 13.12 -22.62
C HIS A 131 7.64 12.32 -21.92
N PRO A 132 7.69 12.24 -20.57
CA PRO A 132 8.74 11.47 -19.89
C PRO A 132 8.71 10.01 -20.33
N GLU A 133 9.89 9.40 -20.53
CA GLU A 133 10.00 7.98 -20.87
C GLU A 133 9.49 7.08 -19.74
N TYR A 134 9.69 7.52 -18.49
CA TYR A 134 9.20 6.87 -17.30
C TYR A 134 9.00 7.88 -16.17
N VAL A 135 8.19 7.49 -15.18
CA VAL A 135 8.08 8.14 -13.88
C VAL A 135 8.18 7.08 -12.78
N VAL A 136 8.60 7.46 -11.57
CA VAL A 136 8.86 6.53 -10.45
C VAL A 136 8.13 6.96 -9.18
N GLY A 137 8.00 6.04 -8.23
CA GLY A 137 7.52 6.39 -6.89
C GLY A 137 6.08 6.89 -6.88
N GLU A 138 5.84 7.96 -6.13
CA GLU A 138 4.50 8.55 -5.99
C GLU A 138 3.96 9.01 -7.35
N GLU A 139 4.77 9.66 -8.18
CA GLU A 139 4.34 10.13 -9.50
C GLU A 139 3.85 8.99 -10.40
N ALA A 140 4.43 7.80 -10.29
CA ALA A 140 3.96 6.62 -11.02
C ALA A 140 2.59 6.11 -10.56
N LEU A 141 2.23 6.30 -9.28
CA LEU A 141 0.90 5.94 -8.75
C LEU A 141 -0.21 6.87 -9.28
N TYR A 142 0.13 8.11 -9.63
CA TYR A 142 -0.80 9.14 -10.10
C TYR A 142 -0.71 9.39 -11.61
N VAL A 143 -0.23 8.44 -12.40
CA VAL A 143 -0.36 8.54 -13.87
C VAL A 143 -1.82 8.41 -14.27
N ASN A 144 -2.30 9.33 -15.11
CA ASN A 144 -3.66 9.28 -15.64
C ASN A 144 -3.88 7.97 -16.42
N PRO A 145 -4.86 7.12 -16.04
CA PRO A 145 -5.11 5.86 -16.74
C PRO A 145 -5.86 6.00 -18.06
N LEU A 146 -6.28 7.23 -18.43
CA LEU A 146 -7.05 7.56 -19.66
C LEU A 146 -6.15 8.01 -20.80
#